data_AF-A0A9E5M9J3-F1
#
_entry.id   AF-A0A9E5M9J3-F1
#
_cell.length_a   1.000
_cell.length_b   1.000
_cell.length_c   1.000
_cell.angle_alpha   90.00
_cell.angle_beta   90.00
_cell.angle_gamma   90.00
#
_symmetry.space_group_name_H-M   'P 1'
#
loop_
_entity.id
_entity.type
_entity.pdbx_description
1 polymer ?
#
loop_
_entity_poly.entity_id
_entity_poly.type
_entity_poly.pdbx_seq_one_letter_code
_entity_poly.pdbx_strand_id
1 'polypeptide(L)'
;FQGTTHADLGLVVQGGLYNTLIRALQQFDLSDAFGVSRLSILVLNVTYPLVPAELTNFCKGKTAVLLLEEGQPEYIEQELALMLRRLDLQTPVHGKDMLPSGGEYTAEVMADGLLKFLDKHRPSAIPESSRNWLQSNVQRRKQVQAMLGAPIPARPPSMCVGCPERPVFSALKLAQETVGPVHVSGDIGCHALATFEPFSVGHSILGYGMSLASRAGVSPLMKRRVLSVMGDGGFWHNGLLTGVQSALFNGDDAVLLIFKNGYTSATGTQDIINTPSEADKDASPDKRQSLAHTSKVIEATLEGLGVKWLRTVHTYEVAHMQATLTEAFTTDFQGLKVIVAEGECQLERQRRIKPWLAQLKASGQRALRVKYGVDEDVCNGDHACIRLSGCPTLTLKDNPDPLKVDPVATVIDGCVGCGLCGENAHAATLCPSFYRAEIVQNPKLTERLFGRLQQAITRFLQPA
;
A
#
# COMPACT_ATOMS: atom_id res chain seq x y z
N PHE A 1 17.19 20.11 20.98
CA PHE A 1 18.29 20.92 20.40
C PHE A 1 18.15 22.37 20.83
N GLN A 2 19.14 22.91 21.54
CA GLN A 2 19.14 24.32 21.92
C GLN A 2 19.54 25.19 20.71
N GLY A 3 18.80 26.27 20.47
CA GLY A 3 19.10 27.20 19.38
C GLY A 3 20.31 28.08 19.72
N THR A 4 21.03 28.56 18.71
CA THR A 4 22.20 29.43 18.91
C THR A 4 21.83 30.90 19.08
N THR A 5 21.06 31.47 18.16
CA THR A 5 20.85 32.94 18.05
C THR A 5 19.44 33.38 18.44
N HIS A 6 18.44 32.53 18.19
CA HIS A 6 17.01 32.78 18.44
C HIS A 6 16.46 31.69 19.36
N ALA A 7 17.20 31.41 20.44
CA ALA A 7 16.86 30.35 21.40
C ALA A 7 15.56 30.62 22.15
N ASP A 8 15.08 31.86 22.17
CA ASP A 8 13.79 32.28 22.74
C ASP A 8 12.58 31.78 21.94
N LEU A 9 12.77 31.41 20.67
CA LEU A 9 11.73 30.80 19.83
C LEU A 9 11.90 29.28 19.80
N GLY A 10 10.78 28.56 19.90
CA GLY A 10 10.74 27.10 19.90
C GLY A 10 10.02 26.51 18.70
N LEU A 11 10.54 25.40 18.18
CA LEU A 11 9.87 24.52 17.25
C LEU A 11 9.69 23.16 17.92
N VAL A 12 8.48 22.64 17.96
CA VAL A 12 8.20 21.25 18.37
C VAL A 12 7.82 20.49 17.10
N VAL A 13 8.43 19.34 16.83
CA VAL A 13 8.25 18.63 15.55
C VAL A 13 8.16 17.13 15.76
N GLN A 14 7.25 16.47 15.06
CA GLN A 14 7.22 15.00 15.02
C GLN A 14 8.51 14.47 14.39
N GLY A 15 9.07 13.37 14.93
CA GLY A 15 10.38 12.86 14.51
C GLY A 15 10.52 12.61 13.00
N GLY A 16 9.48 12.07 12.37
CA GLY A 16 9.45 11.82 10.92
C GLY A 16 9.58 13.08 10.05
N LEU A 17 9.28 14.26 10.62
CA LEU A 17 9.28 15.55 9.94
C LEU A 17 10.57 16.35 10.15
N TYR A 18 11.43 15.92 11.06
CA TYR A 18 12.64 16.65 11.44
C TYR A 18 13.53 16.99 10.24
N ASN A 19 13.80 16.02 9.37
CA ASN A 19 14.67 16.24 8.22
C ASN A 19 14.07 17.26 7.24
N THR A 20 12.76 17.21 7.03
CA THR A 20 12.05 18.19 6.19
C THR A 20 12.09 19.58 6.80
N LEU A 21 11.92 19.69 8.12
CA LEU A 21 12.07 20.94 8.85
C LEU A 21 13.48 21.53 8.69
N ILE A 22 14.54 20.73 8.84
CA ILE A 22 15.92 21.21 8.66
C ILE A 22 16.13 21.72 7.23
N ARG A 23 15.56 21.06 6.21
CA ARG A 23 15.61 21.54 4.82
C ARG A 23 14.89 22.87 4.62
N ALA A 24 13.75 23.05 5.27
CA ALA A 24 13.06 24.33 5.27
C ALA A 24 13.91 25.42 5.96
N LEU A 25 14.44 25.16 7.15
CA LEU A 25 15.28 26.11 7.89
C LEU A 25 16.57 26.51 7.16
N GLN A 26 17.15 25.63 6.34
CA GLN A 26 18.27 25.96 5.46
C GLN A 26 17.92 27.05 4.45
N GLN A 27 16.69 27.07 3.92
CA GLN A 27 16.24 28.15 3.01
C GLN A 27 16.07 29.50 3.73
N PHE A 28 16.08 29.50 5.06
CA PHE A 28 16.00 30.69 5.92
C PHE A 28 17.36 31.06 6.54
N ASP A 29 18.45 30.38 6.16
CA ASP A 29 19.78 30.53 6.81
C ASP A 29 19.74 30.28 8.34
N LEU A 30 18.69 29.59 8.83
CA LEU A 30 18.45 29.31 10.24
C LEU A 30 18.98 27.94 10.66
N SER A 31 19.41 27.09 9.72
CA SER A 31 20.09 25.84 10.03
C SER A 31 21.15 25.50 8.98
N ASP A 32 22.19 24.77 9.40
CA ASP A 32 23.19 24.22 8.51
C ASP A 32 22.85 22.80 8.01
N ALA A 33 23.75 22.22 7.21
CA ALA A 33 23.60 20.86 6.66
C ALA A 33 23.62 19.76 7.74
N PHE A 34 24.14 20.04 8.93
CA PHE A 34 24.32 19.10 10.03
C PHE A 34 23.21 19.20 11.09
N GLY A 35 22.25 20.10 10.90
CA GLY A 35 21.10 20.29 11.81
C GLY A 35 21.41 21.21 12.99
N VAL A 36 22.52 21.95 12.98
CA VAL A 36 22.72 23.04 13.94
C VAL A 36 21.73 24.14 13.58
N SER A 37 20.86 24.49 14.51
CA SER A 37 19.75 25.43 14.29
C SER A 37 19.92 26.69 15.14
N ARG A 38 19.56 27.84 14.56
CA ARG A 38 19.48 29.12 15.28
C ARG A 38 18.27 29.18 16.20
N LEU A 39 17.19 28.47 15.87
CA LEU A 39 15.98 28.30 16.69
C LEU A 39 16.11 27.07 17.58
N SER A 40 15.47 27.08 18.74
CA SER A 40 15.37 25.87 19.58
C SER A 40 14.41 24.85 18.95
N ILE A 41 14.80 23.58 18.90
CA ILE A 41 13.99 22.49 18.33
C ILE A 41 13.82 21.38 19.36
N LEU A 42 12.58 20.95 19.60
CA LEU A 42 12.23 19.73 20.32
C LEU A 42 11.69 18.71 19.31
N VAL A 43 12.35 17.55 19.24
CA VAL A 43 11.97 16.48 18.31
C VAL A 43 11.25 15.38 19.08
N LEU A 44 9.99 15.16 18.74
CA LEU A 44 9.17 14.09 19.30
C LEU A 44 9.45 12.79 18.57
N ASN A 45 10.49 12.07 19.00
CA ASN A 45 10.84 10.74 18.45
C ASN A 45 9.74 9.70 18.72
N VAL A 46 9.00 9.89 19.82
CA VAL A 46 7.81 9.12 20.17
C VAL A 46 6.68 10.13 20.36
N THR A 47 5.62 10.01 19.57
CA THR A 47 4.47 10.93 19.61
C THR A 47 3.36 10.45 20.53
N TYR A 48 3.42 9.21 21.04
CA TYR A 48 2.50 8.69 22.04
C TYR A 48 3.14 7.60 22.91
N PRO A 49 3.00 7.67 24.25
CA PRO A 49 2.46 8.81 25.00
C PRO A 49 3.42 10.02 24.95
N LEU A 50 2.88 11.23 25.04
CA LEU A 50 3.69 12.44 25.21
C LEU A 50 4.36 12.46 26.59
N VAL A 51 5.47 13.19 26.72
CA VAL A 51 6.18 13.41 27.99
C VAL A 51 5.92 14.84 28.47
N PRO A 52 4.96 15.07 29.41
CA PRO A 52 4.54 16.43 29.75
C PRO A 52 5.66 17.30 30.30
N ALA A 53 6.55 16.73 31.12
CA ALA A 53 7.68 17.44 31.69
C ALA A 53 8.66 17.94 30.60
N GLU A 54 8.89 17.16 29.54
CA GLU A 54 9.77 17.55 28.44
C GLU A 54 9.19 18.73 27.65
N LEU A 55 7.91 18.63 27.27
CA LEU A 55 7.20 19.66 26.53
C LEU A 55 7.08 20.98 27.32
N THR A 56 6.68 20.89 28.59
CA THR A 56 6.48 22.07 29.44
C THR A 56 7.80 22.76 29.79
N ASN A 57 8.87 21.99 30.07
CA ASN A 57 10.21 22.55 30.28
C ASN A 57 10.76 23.20 29.02
N PHE A 58 10.52 22.62 27.84
CA PHE A 58 10.94 23.22 26.57
C PHE A 58 10.21 24.55 26.29
N CYS A 59 8.91 24.61 26.57
CA CYS A 59 8.10 25.82 26.33
C CYS A 59 8.37 26.94 27.35
N LYS A 60 8.88 26.60 28.54
CA LYS A 60 9.13 27.56 29.62
C LYS A 60 10.15 28.62 29.18
N GLY A 61 9.76 29.88 29.29
CA GLY A 61 10.61 31.02 28.93
C GLY A 61 10.77 31.27 27.43
N LYS A 62 10.06 30.53 26.57
CA LYS A 62 10.00 30.83 25.13
C LYS A 62 9.03 31.99 24.87
N THR A 63 9.38 32.83 23.90
CA THR A 63 8.49 33.91 23.42
C THR A 63 7.30 33.35 22.65
N ALA A 64 7.53 32.29 21.86
CA ALA A 64 6.49 31.54 21.16
C ALA A 64 7.01 30.16 20.73
N VAL A 65 6.08 29.23 20.51
CA VAL A 65 6.37 27.89 20.01
C VAL A 65 5.50 27.58 18.78
N LEU A 66 6.11 27.04 17.73
CA LEU A 66 5.41 26.45 16.58
C LEU A 66 5.48 24.93 16.66
N LEU A 67 4.33 24.27 16.68
CA LEU A 67 4.18 22.83 16.62
C LEU A 67 3.95 22.39 15.16
N LEU A 68 4.88 21.58 14.66
CA LEU A 68 4.81 20.93 13.36
C LEU A 68 4.28 19.51 13.55
N GLU A 69 2.95 19.40 13.51
CA GLU A 69 2.19 18.15 13.58
C GLU A 69 1.47 17.88 12.25
N GLU A 70 1.84 16.78 11.58
CA GLU A 70 1.01 16.16 10.55
C GLU A 70 -0.09 15.32 11.22
N GLY A 71 -1.31 15.43 10.70
CA GLY A 71 -2.49 14.76 11.22
C GLY A 71 -3.69 15.69 11.43
N GLN A 72 -4.88 15.08 11.40
CA GLN A 72 -6.15 15.70 11.77
C GLN A 72 -7.00 14.65 12.51
N PRO A 73 -7.54 14.93 13.71
CA PRO A 73 -7.36 16.16 14.51
C PRO A 73 -5.92 16.40 15.00
N GLU A 74 -5.62 17.65 15.36
CA GLU A 74 -4.34 18.13 15.93
C GLU A 74 -4.17 17.77 17.41
N TYR A 75 -4.10 16.47 17.71
CA TYR A 75 -4.09 15.97 19.08
C TYR A 75 -2.89 16.46 19.89
N ILE A 76 -1.69 16.52 19.31
CA ILE A 76 -0.48 16.98 20.02
C ILE A 76 -0.61 18.49 20.33
N GLU A 77 -1.15 19.27 19.39
CA GLU A 77 -1.40 20.70 19.60
C GLU A 77 -2.37 20.95 20.74
N GLN A 78 -3.50 20.23 20.73
CA GLN A 78 -4.52 20.31 21.77
C GLN A 78 -3.96 19.91 23.14
N GLU A 79 -3.20 18.81 23.22
CA GLU A 79 -2.62 18.34 24.47
C GLU A 79 -1.55 19.30 25.00
N LEU A 80 -0.66 19.80 24.13
CA LEU A 80 0.35 20.79 24.49
C LEU A 80 -0.30 22.09 25.02
N ALA A 81 -1.30 22.62 24.31
CA ALA A 81 -2.03 23.80 24.75
C ALA A 81 -2.64 23.58 26.15
N LEU A 82 -3.28 22.44 26.38
CA LEU A 82 -3.85 22.09 27.68
C LEU A 82 -2.78 21.98 28.78
N MET A 83 -1.64 21.34 28.51
CA MET A 83 -0.54 21.21 29.47
C MET A 83 -0.01 22.58 29.91
N LEU A 84 0.23 23.49 28.95
CA LEU A 84 0.74 24.82 29.25
C LEU A 84 -0.26 25.63 30.09
N ARG A 85 -1.56 25.58 29.75
CA ARG A 85 -2.59 26.30 30.51
C ARG A 85 -2.78 25.76 31.92
N ARG A 86 -2.67 24.45 32.14
CA ARG A 86 -2.75 23.84 33.48
C ARG A 86 -1.60 24.26 34.41
N LEU A 87 -0.43 24.59 33.85
CA LEU A 87 0.74 25.06 34.59
C LEU A 87 0.90 26.58 34.56
N ASP A 88 -0.12 27.30 34.06
CA ASP A 88 -0.11 28.75 33.89
C ASP A 88 1.09 29.29 33.08
N LEU A 89 1.61 28.48 32.15
CA LEU A 89 2.69 28.86 31.24
C LEU A 89 2.11 29.69 30.09
N GLN A 90 2.48 30.97 30.04
CA GLN A 90 1.91 31.93 29.08
C GLN A 90 2.47 31.84 27.66
N THR A 91 3.44 30.96 27.41
CA THR A 91 4.03 30.73 26.08
C THR A 91 2.93 30.49 25.02
N PRO A 92 2.81 31.35 24.00
CA PRO A 92 1.91 31.13 22.88
C PRO A 92 2.31 29.89 22.07
N VAL A 93 1.34 29.06 21.73
CA VAL A 93 1.50 27.90 20.86
C VAL A 93 0.79 28.17 19.55
N HIS A 94 1.49 27.88 18.45
CA HIS A 94 1.00 27.93 17.08
C HIS A 94 1.14 26.55 16.46
N GLY A 95 0.31 26.25 15.47
CA GLY A 95 0.32 24.98 14.76
C GLY A 95 -0.59 25.08 13.54
N LYS A 96 -1.81 24.55 13.61
CA LYS A 96 -2.79 24.57 12.51
C LYS A 96 -3.30 25.96 12.13
N ASP A 97 -3.08 26.98 12.97
CA ASP A 97 -3.35 28.38 12.59
C ASP A 97 -2.33 28.92 11.55
N MET A 98 -1.14 28.31 11.47
CA MET A 98 -0.07 28.68 10.53
C MET A 98 0.18 27.60 9.46
N LEU A 99 -0.10 26.34 9.78
CA LEU A 99 0.13 25.15 8.96
C LEU A 99 -1.20 24.52 8.52
N PRO A 100 -1.27 23.82 7.37
CA PRO A 100 -2.52 23.21 6.90
C PRO A 100 -2.98 22.05 7.80
N SER A 101 -4.30 21.89 7.96
CA SER A 101 -4.87 20.79 8.77
C SER A 101 -4.63 19.41 8.18
N GLY A 102 -4.47 19.29 6.86
CA GLY A 102 -4.25 18.00 6.18
C GLY A 102 -3.28 18.10 5.00
N GLY A 103 -2.89 16.93 4.49
CA GLY A 103 -1.85 16.78 3.47
C GLY A 103 -0.46 16.53 4.08
N GLU A 104 0.51 16.31 3.20
CA GLU A 104 1.92 16.10 3.55
C GLU A 104 2.62 17.45 3.78
N TYR A 105 3.34 17.58 4.89
CA TYR A 105 4.17 18.73 5.20
C TYR A 105 5.51 18.61 4.48
N THR A 106 5.48 18.88 3.17
CA THR A 106 6.68 19.06 2.37
C THR A 106 7.51 20.25 2.87
N ALA A 107 8.78 20.34 2.43
CA ALA A 107 9.67 21.44 2.82
C ALA A 107 9.08 22.84 2.50
N GLU A 108 8.31 22.95 1.42
CA GLU A 108 7.65 24.20 1.05
C GLU A 108 6.47 24.53 1.98
N VAL A 109 5.64 23.54 2.32
CA VAL A 109 4.53 23.72 3.26
C VAL A 109 5.04 24.16 4.64
N MET A 110 6.12 23.52 5.11
CA MET A 110 6.78 23.94 6.35
C MET A 110 7.40 25.33 6.25
N ALA A 111 8.00 25.68 5.11
CA ALA A 111 8.55 27.01 4.88
C ALA A 111 7.47 28.10 4.92
N ASP A 112 6.29 27.87 4.34
CA ASP A 112 5.17 28.82 4.43
C ASP A 112 4.70 29.00 5.88
N GLY A 113 4.60 27.91 6.66
CA GLY A 113 4.27 27.97 8.09
C GLY A 113 5.33 28.70 8.92
N LEU A 114 6.61 28.40 8.68
CA LEU A 114 7.75 29.08 9.31
C LEU A 114 7.78 30.57 8.96
N LEU A 115 7.48 30.93 7.71
CA LEU A 115 7.41 32.31 7.27
C LEU A 115 6.37 33.10 8.07
N LYS A 116 5.16 32.56 8.24
CA LYS A 116 4.10 33.17 9.06
C LYS A 116 4.51 33.30 10.54
N PHE A 117 5.14 32.25 11.09
CA PHE A 117 5.59 32.25 12.49
C PHE A 117 6.67 33.30 12.74
N LEU A 118 7.68 33.36 11.88
CA LEU A 118 8.76 34.33 11.98
C LEU A 118 8.28 35.75 11.67
N ASP A 119 7.37 35.94 10.71
CA ASP A 119 6.80 37.26 10.43
C ASP A 119 6.06 37.84 11.64
N LYS A 120 5.48 36.98 12.47
CA LYS A 120 4.79 37.41 13.68
C LYS A 120 5.75 37.71 14.84
N HIS A 121 6.75 36.86 15.06
CA HIS A 121 7.55 36.87 16.30
C HIS A 121 8.99 37.37 16.12
N ARG A 122 9.56 37.29 14.91
CA ARG A 122 10.92 37.75 14.59
C ARG A 122 11.14 38.02 13.09
N PRO A 123 10.55 39.09 12.52
CA PRO A 123 10.72 39.42 11.09
C PRO A 123 12.17 39.59 10.65
N SER A 124 13.03 40.10 11.55
CA SER A 124 14.45 40.33 11.29
C SER A 124 15.26 39.05 11.07
N ALA A 125 14.71 37.88 11.41
CA ALA A 125 15.37 36.58 11.23
C ALA A 125 15.06 35.96 9.86
N ILE A 126 14.32 36.65 8.98
CA ILE A 126 13.90 36.14 7.67
C ILE A 126 14.77 36.78 6.59
N PRO A 127 15.65 36.01 5.93
CA PRO A 127 16.37 36.51 4.77
C PRO A 127 15.42 36.86 3.62
N GLU A 128 15.78 37.88 2.82
CA GLU A 128 15.03 38.24 1.61
C GLU A 128 15.03 37.08 0.59
N SER A 129 16.12 36.31 0.56
CA SER A 129 16.29 35.11 -0.28
C SER A 129 15.18 34.08 -0.05
N SER A 130 14.66 33.94 1.18
CA SER A 130 13.63 32.95 1.51
C SER A 130 12.30 33.24 0.82
N ARG A 131 11.87 34.52 0.82
CA ARG A 131 10.64 34.93 0.13
C ARG A 131 10.80 34.81 -1.38
N ASN A 132 11.95 35.22 -1.90
CA ASN A 132 12.27 35.11 -3.32
C ASN A 132 12.28 33.64 -3.76
N TRP A 133 12.80 32.72 -2.92
CA TRP A 133 12.78 31.29 -3.19
C TRP A 133 11.34 30.75 -3.30
N LEU A 134 10.47 31.01 -2.32
CA LEU A 134 9.06 30.59 -2.36
C LEU A 134 8.34 31.13 -3.60
N GLN A 135 8.49 32.42 -3.90
CA GLN A 135 7.89 33.04 -5.09
C GLN A 135 8.44 32.42 -6.38
N SER A 136 9.74 32.14 -6.45
CA SER A 136 10.37 31.51 -7.62
C SER A 136 9.84 30.09 -7.88
N ASN A 137 9.53 29.32 -6.83
CA ASN A 137 8.95 27.98 -6.96
C ASN A 137 7.55 28.03 -7.59
N VAL A 138 6.72 28.99 -7.16
CA VAL A 138 5.39 29.22 -7.74
C VAL A 138 5.50 29.63 -9.21
N GLN A 139 6.39 30.56 -9.54
CA GLN A 139 6.62 30.99 -10.92
C GLN A 139 7.12 29.84 -11.80
N ARG A 140 8.10 29.06 -11.31
CA ARG A 140 8.64 27.91 -12.03
C ARG A 140 7.58 26.84 -12.29
N ARG A 141 6.72 26.53 -11.31
CA ARG A 141 5.60 25.59 -11.51
C ARG A 141 4.64 26.07 -12.59
N LYS A 142 4.30 27.37 -12.62
CA LYS A 142 3.46 27.95 -13.70
C LYS A 142 4.13 27.85 -15.07
N GLN A 143 5.42 28.14 -15.17
CA GLN A 143 6.18 28.04 -16.42
C GLN A 143 6.21 26.60 -16.93
N VAL A 144 6.54 25.63 -16.07
CA VAL A 144 6.56 24.20 -16.45
C VAL A 144 5.18 23.73 -16.87
N GLN A 145 4.12 24.13 -16.16
CA GLN A 145 2.75 23.79 -16.54
C GLN A 145 2.37 24.33 -17.93
N ALA A 146 2.78 25.57 -18.25
CA ALA A 146 2.56 26.16 -19.56
C ALA A 146 3.35 25.42 -20.66
N MET A 147 4.58 24.97 -20.37
CA MET A 147 5.41 24.22 -21.32
C MET A 147 4.87 22.82 -21.62
N LEU A 148 4.31 22.13 -20.63
CA LEU A 148 3.82 20.76 -20.78
C LEU A 148 2.49 20.68 -21.54
N GLY A 149 1.67 21.75 -21.53
CA GLY A 149 0.37 21.81 -22.21
C GLY A 149 -0.73 20.91 -21.63
N ALA A 150 -0.37 19.89 -20.86
CA ALA A 150 -1.29 18.99 -20.14
C ALA A 150 -0.70 18.58 -18.78
N PRO A 151 -1.54 18.18 -17.81
CA PRO A 151 -1.08 17.60 -16.55
C PRO A 151 -0.25 16.33 -16.77
N ILE A 152 0.79 16.13 -15.96
CA ILE A 152 1.53 14.88 -15.94
C ILE A 152 0.60 13.77 -15.43
N PRO A 153 0.57 12.57 -16.05
CA PRO A 153 -0.20 11.44 -15.56
C PRO A 153 0.12 11.13 -14.09
N ALA A 154 -0.94 10.96 -13.28
CA ALA A 154 -0.79 10.60 -11.88
C ALA A 154 -0.14 9.21 -11.76
N ARG A 155 0.67 9.02 -10.71
CA ARG A 155 1.23 7.71 -10.33
C ARG A 155 0.63 7.30 -8.99
N PRO A 156 -0.62 6.79 -8.97
CA PRO A 156 -1.23 6.37 -7.73
C PRO A 156 -0.43 5.23 -7.10
N PRO A 157 -0.42 5.12 -5.76
CA PRO A 157 0.20 4.00 -5.09
C PRO A 157 -0.49 2.70 -5.51
N SER A 158 0.29 1.64 -5.72
CA SER A 158 -0.22 0.35 -6.20
C SER A 158 0.42 -0.82 -5.46
N MET A 159 -0.20 -1.98 -5.54
CA MET A 159 0.28 -3.20 -4.90
C MET A 159 1.57 -3.73 -5.53
N CYS A 160 2.32 -4.51 -4.78
CA CYS A 160 3.56 -5.14 -5.26
C CYS A 160 3.35 -6.01 -6.53
N VAL A 161 4.43 -6.23 -7.29
CA VAL A 161 4.43 -7.18 -8.40
C VAL A 161 4.16 -8.58 -7.86
N GLY A 162 3.12 -9.23 -8.39
CA GLY A 162 2.66 -10.52 -7.90
C GLY A 162 2.05 -10.49 -6.50
N CYS A 163 1.49 -9.36 -6.06
CA CYS A 163 0.72 -9.31 -4.82
C CYS A 163 -0.49 -10.27 -4.89
N PRO A 164 -0.72 -11.09 -3.85
CA PRO A 164 -1.85 -12.03 -3.80
C PRO A 164 -3.22 -11.34 -3.64
N GLU A 165 -3.29 -10.03 -3.43
CA GLU A 165 -4.57 -9.33 -3.28
C GLU A 165 -5.19 -8.91 -4.63
N ARG A 166 -4.36 -8.66 -5.65
CA ARG A 166 -4.78 -8.29 -7.02
C ARG A 166 -5.77 -9.27 -7.67
N PRO A 167 -5.56 -10.61 -7.59
CA PRO A 167 -6.50 -11.58 -8.13
C PRO A 167 -7.92 -11.44 -7.54
N VAL A 168 -8.02 -11.10 -6.24
CA VAL A 168 -9.31 -11.00 -5.56
C VAL A 168 -10.09 -9.78 -6.04
N PHE A 169 -9.42 -8.66 -6.27
CA PHE A 169 -10.06 -7.49 -6.87
C PHE A 169 -10.40 -7.70 -8.35
N SER A 170 -9.64 -8.53 -9.07
CA SER A 170 -10.01 -8.99 -10.41
C SER A 170 -11.31 -9.81 -10.35
N ALA A 171 -11.36 -10.80 -9.46
CA ALA A 171 -12.53 -11.64 -9.24
C ALA A 171 -13.76 -10.85 -8.78
N LEU A 172 -13.58 -9.85 -7.91
CA LEU A 172 -14.67 -8.98 -7.46
C LEU A 172 -15.28 -8.18 -8.60
N LYS A 173 -14.48 -7.63 -9.51
CA LYS A 173 -15.00 -6.96 -10.71
C LYS A 173 -15.85 -7.88 -11.56
N LEU A 174 -15.35 -9.09 -11.82
CA LEU A 174 -16.08 -10.11 -12.59
C LEU A 174 -17.34 -10.57 -11.86
N ALA A 175 -17.33 -10.63 -10.53
CA ALA A 175 -18.53 -10.95 -9.75
C ALA A 175 -19.56 -9.82 -9.82
N GLN A 176 -19.13 -8.55 -9.80
CA GLN A 176 -20.01 -7.38 -9.91
C GLN A 176 -20.72 -7.27 -11.27
N GLU A 177 -20.18 -7.85 -12.34
CA GLU A 177 -20.90 -7.99 -13.62
C GLU A 177 -22.18 -8.83 -13.46
N THR A 178 -22.16 -9.83 -12.58
CA THR A 178 -23.30 -10.71 -12.29
C THR A 178 -24.19 -10.17 -11.18
N VAL A 179 -23.61 -9.78 -10.05
CA VAL A 179 -24.39 -9.40 -8.85
C VAL A 179 -24.78 -7.92 -8.83
N GLY A 180 -24.16 -7.10 -9.67
CA GLY A 180 -24.30 -5.65 -9.68
C GLY A 180 -23.33 -4.94 -8.72
N PRO A 181 -23.40 -3.60 -8.64
CA PRO A 181 -22.52 -2.82 -7.76
C PRO A 181 -22.80 -3.13 -6.29
N VAL A 182 -21.72 -3.21 -5.51
CA VAL A 182 -21.76 -3.44 -4.05
C VAL A 182 -20.99 -2.36 -3.33
N HIS A 183 -21.46 -1.97 -2.14
CA HIS A 183 -20.67 -1.12 -1.26
C HIS A 183 -19.51 -1.94 -0.70
N VAL A 184 -18.32 -1.34 -0.67
CA VAL A 184 -17.10 -1.94 -0.15
C VAL A 184 -16.57 -1.09 0.99
N SER A 185 -16.74 -1.61 2.20
CA SER A 185 -16.13 -1.09 3.41
C SER A 185 -14.73 -1.70 3.55
N GLY A 186 -13.69 -0.88 3.43
CA GLY A 186 -12.29 -1.31 3.48
C GLY A 186 -11.62 -1.01 4.82
N ASP A 187 -10.61 -1.80 5.16
CA ASP A 187 -9.66 -1.48 6.23
C ASP A 187 -8.42 -0.75 5.72
N ILE A 188 -7.67 -0.13 6.62
CA ILE A 188 -6.29 0.27 6.36
C ILE A 188 -5.43 -0.99 6.14
N GLY A 189 -4.72 -1.06 5.01
CA GLY A 189 -3.87 -2.17 4.62
C GLY A 189 -3.44 -2.08 3.15
N CYS A 190 -2.72 -3.09 2.64
CA CYS A 190 -2.32 -3.13 1.23
C CYS A 190 -3.54 -3.11 0.28
N HIS A 191 -4.64 -3.72 0.72
CA HIS A 191 -5.89 -3.81 -0.02
C HIS A 191 -6.56 -2.45 -0.22
N ALA A 192 -6.28 -1.46 0.64
CA ALA A 192 -6.76 -0.08 0.47
C ALA A 192 -6.28 0.55 -0.85
N LEU A 193 -5.14 0.10 -1.39
CA LEU A 193 -4.61 0.55 -2.67
C LEU A 193 -5.50 0.16 -3.86
N ALA A 194 -6.45 -0.76 -3.68
CA ALA A 194 -7.44 -1.09 -4.71
C ALA A 194 -8.45 0.06 -4.95
N THR A 195 -8.49 1.08 -4.08
CA THR A 195 -9.30 2.28 -4.28
C THR A 195 -8.86 3.04 -5.53
N PHE A 196 -7.57 2.92 -5.90
CA PHE A 196 -7.01 3.55 -7.10
C PHE A 196 -7.17 2.68 -8.34
N GLU A 197 -6.93 3.28 -9.50
CA GLU A 197 -6.90 2.58 -10.78
C GLU A 197 -5.83 1.46 -10.79
N PRO A 198 -6.10 0.35 -11.51
CA PRO A 198 -7.28 0.15 -12.33
C PRO A 198 -8.46 -0.44 -11.56
N PHE A 199 -8.32 -0.81 -10.29
CA PHE A 199 -9.37 -1.53 -9.56
C PHE A 199 -10.56 -0.62 -9.24
N SER A 200 -10.30 0.59 -8.75
CA SER A 200 -11.34 1.57 -8.41
C SER A 200 -12.40 1.00 -7.45
N VAL A 201 -11.94 0.20 -6.47
CA VAL A 201 -12.76 -0.46 -5.45
C VAL A 201 -12.42 0.07 -4.06
N GLY A 202 -13.41 0.65 -3.38
CA GLY A 202 -13.29 1.13 -2.00
C GLY A 202 -14.18 2.35 -1.80
N HIS A 203 -15.16 2.25 -0.90
CA HIS A 203 -16.14 3.32 -0.68
C HIS A 203 -15.94 4.02 0.68
N SER A 204 -15.55 3.27 1.70
CA SER A 204 -15.28 3.80 3.03
C SER A 204 -14.08 3.09 3.63
N ILE A 205 -13.22 3.85 4.34
CA ILE A 205 -12.10 3.31 5.12
C ILE A 205 -12.08 4.07 6.45
N LEU A 206 -12.49 3.39 7.53
CA LEU A 206 -12.58 4.03 8.85
C LEU A 206 -11.29 3.89 9.68
N GLY A 207 -10.57 2.77 9.53
CA GLY A 207 -9.40 2.52 10.34
C GLY A 207 -8.87 1.10 10.17
N TYR A 208 -8.09 0.65 11.15
CA TYR A 208 -7.46 -0.66 11.15
C TYR A 208 -8.31 -1.67 11.92
N GLY A 209 -8.84 -2.68 11.22
CA GLY A 209 -9.72 -3.70 11.78
C GLY A 209 -11.15 -3.21 12.07
N MET A 210 -11.63 -2.24 11.28
CA MET A 210 -12.92 -1.57 11.45
C MET A 210 -13.86 -1.72 10.24
N SER A 211 -13.43 -2.32 9.14
CA SER A 211 -14.22 -2.48 7.91
C SER A 211 -15.57 -3.15 8.19
N LEU A 212 -15.55 -4.24 8.96
CA LEU A 212 -16.77 -4.99 9.30
C LEU A 212 -17.67 -4.23 10.29
N ALA A 213 -17.10 -3.51 11.24
CA ALA A 213 -17.88 -2.73 12.20
C ALA A 213 -18.53 -1.51 11.52
N SER A 214 -17.73 -0.77 10.75
CA SER A 214 -18.16 0.45 10.05
C SER A 214 -19.24 0.19 8.99
N ARG A 215 -19.29 -1.02 8.41
CA ARG A 215 -20.36 -1.38 7.48
C ARG A 215 -21.75 -1.21 8.10
N ALA A 216 -21.90 -1.44 9.41
CA ALA A 216 -23.21 -1.40 10.07
C ALA A 216 -23.91 -0.05 9.93
N GLY A 217 -23.15 1.05 9.82
CA GLY A 217 -23.69 2.38 9.58
C GLY A 217 -24.24 2.61 8.16
N VAL A 218 -23.83 1.79 7.19
CA VAL A 218 -24.24 1.93 5.78
C VAL A 218 -25.13 0.80 5.29
N SER A 219 -25.00 -0.41 5.84
CA SER A 219 -25.76 -1.61 5.43
C SER A 219 -27.28 -1.37 5.33
N PRO A 220 -27.96 -0.70 6.29
CA PRO A 220 -29.40 -0.46 6.19
C PRO A 220 -29.84 0.39 5.00
N LEU A 221 -28.92 1.16 4.42
CA LEU A 221 -29.17 2.03 3.26
C LEU A 221 -28.84 1.34 1.93
N MET A 222 -28.26 0.14 1.97
CA MET A 222 -27.83 -0.59 0.78
C MET A 222 -28.88 -1.63 0.36
N LYS A 223 -29.09 -1.76 -0.96
CA LYS A 223 -29.98 -2.78 -1.53
C LYS A 223 -29.38 -4.19 -1.56
N ARG A 224 -28.08 -4.30 -1.31
CA ARG A 224 -27.29 -5.53 -1.38
C ARG A 224 -26.41 -5.65 -0.15
N ARG A 225 -26.00 -6.88 0.17
CA ARG A 225 -25.02 -7.16 1.23
C ARG A 225 -23.77 -6.31 1.01
N VAL A 226 -23.31 -5.65 2.07
CA VAL A 226 -22.06 -4.88 2.04
C VAL A 226 -20.88 -5.85 2.12
N LEU A 227 -19.86 -5.61 1.29
CA LEU A 227 -18.58 -6.29 1.38
C LEU A 227 -17.67 -5.54 2.35
N SER A 228 -17.14 -6.24 3.34
CA SER A 228 -16.08 -5.72 4.21
C SER A 228 -14.76 -6.39 3.85
N VAL A 229 -13.73 -5.60 3.58
CA VAL A 229 -12.40 -6.09 3.20
C VAL A 229 -11.42 -5.78 4.32
N MET A 230 -10.81 -6.84 4.85
CA MET A 230 -9.96 -6.81 6.03
C MET A 230 -8.66 -7.58 5.75
N GLY A 231 -7.53 -7.10 6.26
CA GLY A 231 -6.30 -7.91 6.34
C GLY A 231 -6.26 -8.74 7.63
N ASP A 232 -5.52 -9.84 7.62
CA ASP A 232 -5.28 -10.67 8.82
C ASP A 232 -4.70 -9.89 10.01
N GLY A 233 -3.80 -8.93 9.77
CA GLY A 233 -3.35 -8.02 10.83
C GLY A 233 -4.50 -7.20 11.45
N GLY A 234 -5.41 -6.67 10.62
CA GLY A 234 -6.59 -5.92 11.08
C GLY A 234 -7.57 -6.82 11.83
N PHE A 235 -7.69 -8.08 11.40
CA PHE A 235 -8.48 -9.12 12.07
C PHE A 235 -7.99 -9.37 13.49
N TRP A 236 -6.67 -9.56 13.69
CA TRP A 236 -6.10 -9.79 15.03
C TRP A 236 -6.04 -8.54 15.92
N HIS A 237 -6.08 -7.35 15.33
CA HIS A 237 -6.03 -6.10 16.10
C HIS A 237 -7.40 -5.73 16.69
N ASN A 238 -8.37 -5.35 15.84
CA ASN A 238 -9.72 -4.97 16.28
C ASN A 238 -10.82 -5.82 15.63
N GLY A 239 -10.57 -6.37 14.43
CA GLY A 239 -11.60 -6.93 13.58
C GLY A 239 -12.34 -8.13 14.18
N LEU A 240 -11.67 -8.93 15.01
CA LEU A 240 -12.29 -10.04 15.72
C LEU A 240 -13.38 -9.58 16.70
N LEU A 241 -13.04 -8.64 17.58
CA LEU A 241 -13.91 -8.19 18.66
C LEU A 241 -14.96 -7.18 18.17
N THR A 242 -14.54 -6.11 17.49
CA THR A 242 -15.46 -5.05 17.08
C THR A 242 -16.22 -5.40 15.80
N GLY A 243 -15.66 -6.27 14.96
CA GLY A 243 -16.26 -6.75 13.73
C GLY A 243 -17.04 -8.04 13.93
N VAL A 244 -16.32 -9.18 13.96
CA VAL A 244 -16.94 -10.51 13.84
C VAL A 244 -17.90 -10.81 15.00
N GLN A 245 -17.46 -10.61 16.24
CA GLN A 245 -18.30 -10.85 17.42
C GLN A 245 -19.57 -9.98 17.38
N SER A 246 -19.43 -8.69 17.07
CA SER A 246 -20.57 -7.77 16.95
C SER A 246 -21.55 -8.20 15.86
N ALA A 247 -21.04 -8.57 14.68
CA ALA A 247 -21.87 -9.01 13.56
C ALA A 247 -22.64 -10.30 13.88
N LEU A 248 -22.01 -11.25 14.55
CA LEU A 248 -22.67 -12.49 15.00
C LEU A 248 -23.73 -12.21 16.06
N PHE A 249 -23.43 -11.35 17.02
CA PHE A 249 -24.37 -10.97 18.08
C PHE A 249 -25.62 -10.27 17.51
N ASN A 250 -25.45 -9.37 16.54
CA ASN A 250 -26.54 -8.63 15.92
C ASN A 250 -27.28 -9.41 14.82
N GLY A 251 -26.80 -10.60 14.43
CA GLY A 251 -27.38 -11.37 13.34
C GLY A 251 -27.21 -10.71 11.96
N ASP A 252 -26.13 -9.96 11.78
CA ASP A 252 -25.88 -9.19 10.55
C ASP A 252 -25.78 -10.10 9.32
N ASP A 253 -26.52 -9.75 8.25
CA ASP A 253 -26.31 -10.33 6.92
C ASP A 253 -25.32 -9.48 6.10
N ALA A 254 -24.07 -9.94 6.03
CA ALA A 254 -23.00 -9.26 5.31
C ALA A 254 -21.91 -10.23 4.83
N VAL A 255 -21.01 -9.74 3.98
CA VAL A 255 -19.85 -10.48 3.49
C VAL A 255 -18.58 -9.87 4.08
N LEU A 256 -17.77 -10.69 4.76
CA LEU A 256 -16.42 -10.36 5.21
C LEU A 256 -15.42 -11.11 4.33
N LEU A 257 -14.49 -10.39 3.72
CA LEU A 257 -13.33 -10.96 3.03
C LEU A 257 -12.06 -10.63 3.83
N ILE A 258 -11.36 -11.66 4.28
CA ILE A 258 -10.11 -11.57 5.05
C ILE A 258 -8.95 -11.96 4.14
N PHE A 259 -8.06 -11.02 3.84
CA PHE A 259 -6.78 -11.31 3.21
C PHE A 259 -5.82 -11.92 4.24
N LYS A 260 -5.56 -13.22 4.09
CA LYS A 260 -4.62 -14.00 4.90
C LYS A 260 -3.31 -14.10 4.13
N ASN A 261 -2.43 -13.12 4.36
CA ASN A 261 -1.12 -13.04 3.72
C ASN A 261 0.05 -13.37 4.65
N GLY A 262 -0.24 -13.57 5.94
CA GLY A 262 0.70 -14.02 6.96
C GLY A 262 1.39 -12.90 7.72
N TYR A 263 1.12 -11.63 7.43
CA TYR A 263 1.87 -10.50 7.97
C TYR A 263 1.02 -9.22 8.04
N THR A 264 1.38 -8.31 8.95
CA THR A 264 0.97 -6.91 8.78
C THR A 264 1.82 -6.27 7.68
N SER A 265 1.43 -6.54 6.43
CA SER A 265 2.29 -6.29 5.26
C SER A 265 2.54 -4.81 4.99
N ALA A 266 1.51 -3.96 5.06
CA ALA A 266 1.59 -2.55 4.66
C ALA A 266 2.55 -1.71 5.52
N THR A 267 2.73 -2.08 6.78
CA THR A 267 3.59 -1.36 7.74
C THR A 267 5.03 -1.89 7.76
N GLY A 268 5.39 -2.81 6.86
CA GLY A 268 6.73 -3.41 6.81
C GLY A 268 6.81 -4.83 7.32
N THR A 269 5.78 -5.64 7.04
CA THR A 269 5.76 -7.10 7.24
C THR A 269 6.01 -7.54 8.69
N GLN A 270 5.30 -6.95 9.64
CA GLN A 270 5.36 -7.37 11.04
C GLN A 270 4.70 -8.74 11.23
N ASP A 271 5.27 -9.54 12.13
CA ASP A 271 4.75 -10.84 12.51
C ASP A 271 3.44 -10.70 13.31
N ILE A 272 2.54 -11.66 13.09
CA ILE A 272 1.21 -11.78 13.68
C ILE A 272 0.94 -13.27 14.00
N ILE A 273 -0.20 -13.57 14.63
CA ILE A 273 -0.53 -14.92 15.13
C ILE A 273 -0.49 -15.98 14.02
N ASN A 274 -0.84 -15.64 12.78
CA ASN A 274 -0.83 -16.54 11.63
C ASN A 274 0.41 -16.40 10.73
N THR A 275 1.49 -15.78 11.21
CA THR A 275 2.76 -15.73 10.48
C THR A 275 3.41 -17.11 10.43
N PRO A 276 3.85 -17.60 9.24
CA PRO A 276 4.62 -18.84 9.15
C PRO A 276 5.87 -18.78 10.03
N SER A 277 6.12 -19.84 10.80
CA SER A 277 7.28 -19.88 11.69
C SER A 277 8.59 -20.02 10.91
N GLU A 278 9.73 -19.69 11.52
CA GLU A 278 11.04 -19.96 10.92
C GLU A 278 11.23 -21.47 10.62
N ALA A 279 10.70 -22.34 11.49
CA ALA A 279 10.71 -23.79 11.26
C ALA A 279 9.94 -24.18 9.99
N ASP A 280 8.76 -23.59 9.75
CA ASP A 280 8.00 -23.82 8.51
C ASP A 280 8.76 -23.32 7.28
N LYS A 281 9.37 -22.12 7.39
CA LYS A 281 10.16 -21.52 6.32
C LYS A 281 11.36 -22.38 5.97
N ASP A 282 12.04 -22.97 6.96
CA ASP A 282 13.21 -23.83 6.77
C ASP A 282 12.84 -25.22 6.25
N ALA A 283 11.78 -25.82 6.80
CA ALA A 283 11.31 -27.15 6.41
C ALA A 283 10.75 -27.20 4.97
N SER A 284 10.33 -26.06 4.40
CA SER A 284 9.81 -25.99 3.04
C SER A 284 10.85 -26.47 2.01
N PRO A 285 10.60 -27.58 1.28
CA PRO A 285 11.55 -28.14 0.31
C PRO A 285 11.60 -27.30 -0.98
N ASP A 286 10.46 -26.70 -1.35
CA ASP A 286 10.37 -25.73 -2.42
C ASP A 286 10.03 -24.36 -1.85
N LYS A 287 11.06 -23.53 -1.71
CA LYS A 287 10.97 -22.16 -1.19
C LYS A 287 9.99 -21.28 -1.96
N ARG A 288 9.55 -21.69 -3.17
CA ARG A 288 8.53 -21.00 -3.95
C ARG A 288 7.11 -21.23 -3.45
N GLN A 289 6.83 -22.24 -2.65
CA GLN A 289 5.47 -22.48 -2.17
C GLN A 289 5.03 -21.36 -1.23
N SER A 290 3.74 -21.01 -1.30
CA SER A 290 3.10 -20.13 -0.33
C SER A 290 3.05 -20.84 1.01
N LEU A 291 3.45 -20.19 2.10
CA LEU A 291 3.39 -20.75 3.45
C LEU A 291 2.17 -20.29 4.24
N ALA A 292 1.31 -19.42 3.69
CA ALA A 292 0.12 -18.95 4.39
C ALA A 292 -0.82 -20.08 4.86
N HIS A 293 -0.83 -21.21 4.14
CA HIS A 293 -1.65 -22.39 4.45
C HIS A 293 -1.20 -23.16 5.71
N THR A 294 0.02 -22.93 6.21
CA THR A 294 0.55 -23.69 7.36
C THR A 294 -0.17 -23.34 8.65
N SER A 295 -0.79 -22.16 8.73
CA SER A 295 -1.62 -21.73 9.86
C SER A 295 -3.09 -21.76 9.48
N LYS A 296 -3.94 -22.43 10.28
CA LYS A 296 -5.41 -22.39 10.16
C LYS A 296 -6.09 -21.66 11.33
N VAL A 297 -5.33 -20.84 12.05
CA VAL A 297 -5.81 -20.25 13.30
C VAL A 297 -6.93 -19.24 13.08
N ILE A 298 -6.93 -18.49 11.96
CA ILE A 298 -8.05 -17.59 11.61
C ILE A 298 -9.33 -18.40 11.43
N GLU A 299 -9.28 -19.45 10.61
CA GLU A 299 -10.41 -20.33 10.32
C GLU A 299 -10.95 -20.97 11.61
N ALA A 300 -10.07 -21.57 12.42
CA ALA A 300 -10.44 -22.20 13.68
C ALA A 300 -11.05 -21.21 14.69
N THR A 301 -10.53 -19.97 14.75
CA THR A 301 -11.10 -18.92 15.60
C THR A 301 -12.50 -18.51 15.12
N LEU A 302 -12.71 -18.35 13.82
CA LEU A 302 -14.02 -18.00 13.25
C LEU A 302 -15.06 -19.12 13.49
N GLU A 303 -14.67 -20.37 13.29
CA GLU A 303 -15.52 -21.54 13.60
C GLU A 303 -15.86 -21.59 15.09
N GLY A 304 -14.88 -21.37 15.97
CA GLY A 304 -15.06 -21.34 17.41
C GLY A 304 -15.99 -20.22 17.90
N LEU A 305 -15.99 -19.07 17.22
CA LEU A 305 -16.95 -17.97 17.48
C LEU A 305 -18.36 -18.26 16.94
N GLY A 306 -18.53 -19.28 16.10
CA GLY A 306 -19.83 -19.70 15.58
C GLY A 306 -20.16 -19.22 14.18
N VAL A 307 -19.19 -18.75 13.39
CA VAL A 307 -19.39 -18.47 11.96
C VAL A 307 -19.83 -19.74 11.24
N LYS A 308 -20.97 -19.70 10.55
CA LYS A 308 -21.56 -20.88 9.88
C LYS A 308 -21.28 -20.94 8.37
N TRP A 309 -21.05 -19.79 7.75
CA TRP A 309 -20.67 -19.71 6.34
C TRP A 309 -19.22 -19.24 6.26
N LEU A 310 -18.32 -20.19 6.03
CA LEU A 310 -16.88 -19.97 5.94
C LEU A 310 -16.34 -20.66 4.67
N ARG A 311 -15.55 -19.93 3.89
CA ARG A 311 -14.86 -20.44 2.69
C ARG A 311 -13.42 -19.95 2.69
N THR A 312 -12.46 -20.85 2.55
CA THR A 312 -11.06 -20.49 2.30
C THR A 312 -10.77 -20.71 0.82
N VAL A 313 -10.27 -19.67 0.14
CA VAL A 313 -10.02 -19.69 -1.30
C VAL A 313 -8.59 -19.20 -1.55
N HIS A 314 -7.84 -19.94 -2.36
CA HIS A 314 -6.52 -19.48 -2.77
C HIS A 314 -6.68 -18.29 -3.71
N THR A 315 -6.02 -17.19 -3.37
CA THR A 315 -6.20 -15.91 -4.06
C THR A 315 -5.97 -16.00 -5.57
N TYR A 316 -4.98 -16.76 -6.03
CA TYR A 316 -4.68 -16.86 -7.45
C TYR A 316 -5.73 -17.63 -8.28
N GLU A 317 -6.67 -18.35 -7.66
CA GLU A 317 -7.76 -19.03 -8.36
C GLU A 317 -8.91 -18.06 -8.66
N VAL A 318 -8.72 -17.18 -9.64
CA VAL A 318 -9.62 -16.04 -9.91
C VAL A 318 -11.06 -16.49 -10.16
N ALA A 319 -11.26 -17.53 -10.97
CA ALA A 319 -12.59 -18.07 -11.27
C ALA A 319 -13.29 -18.65 -10.03
N HIS A 320 -12.54 -19.34 -9.16
CA HIS A 320 -13.08 -19.88 -7.91
C HIS A 320 -13.45 -18.74 -6.96
N MET A 321 -12.58 -17.74 -6.79
CA MET A 321 -12.86 -16.54 -5.99
C MET A 321 -14.09 -15.78 -6.52
N GLN A 322 -14.25 -15.63 -7.84
CA GLN A 322 -15.42 -15.00 -8.47
C GLN A 322 -16.70 -15.78 -8.14
N ALA A 323 -16.67 -17.11 -8.26
CA ALA A 323 -17.81 -17.96 -7.94
C ALA A 323 -18.18 -17.86 -6.45
N THR A 324 -17.19 -17.90 -5.55
CA THR A 324 -17.41 -17.78 -4.10
C THR A 324 -17.95 -16.41 -3.71
N LEU A 325 -17.45 -15.32 -4.31
CA LEU A 325 -18.00 -13.99 -4.10
C LEU A 325 -19.45 -13.91 -4.58
N THR A 326 -19.73 -14.44 -5.77
CA THR A 326 -21.09 -14.49 -6.32
C THR A 326 -22.02 -15.27 -5.37
N GLU A 327 -21.62 -16.45 -4.91
CA GLU A 327 -22.36 -17.26 -3.91
C GLU A 327 -22.62 -16.45 -2.63
N ALA A 328 -21.62 -15.75 -2.09
CA ALA A 328 -21.77 -14.98 -0.86
C ALA A 328 -22.83 -13.87 -0.99
N PHE A 329 -22.96 -13.26 -2.17
CA PHE A 329 -23.96 -12.22 -2.43
C PHE A 329 -25.34 -12.76 -2.77
N THR A 330 -25.46 -13.98 -3.32
CA THR A 330 -26.74 -14.51 -3.84
C THR A 330 -27.33 -15.64 -3.01
N THR A 331 -26.56 -16.27 -2.11
CA THR A 331 -27.04 -17.37 -1.27
C THR A 331 -28.22 -16.96 -0.38
N ASP A 332 -29.14 -17.91 -0.16
CA ASP A 332 -30.28 -17.74 0.76
C ASP A 332 -29.88 -17.75 2.23
N PHE A 333 -28.66 -18.21 2.56
CA PHE A 333 -28.14 -18.20 3.93
C PHE A 333 -28.23 -16.77 4.50
N GLN A 334 -28.84 -16.62 5.67
CA GLN A 334 -28.94 -15.35 6.40
C GLN A 334 -27.89 -15.32 7.51
N GLY A 335 -27.17 -14.20 7.64
CA GLY A 335 -26.07 -14.02 8.59
C GLY A 335 -24.72 -13.81 7.90
N LEU A 336 -23.65 -13.74 8.70
CA LEU A 336 -22.30 -13.39 8.25
C LEU A 336 -21.68 -14.48 7.35
N LYS A 337 -21.26 -14.07 6.14
CA LYS A 337 -20.45 -14.85 5.22
C LYS A 337 -19.00 -14.44 5.39
N VAL A 338 -18.10 -15.39 5.66
CA VAL A 338 -16.66 -15.11 5.73
C VAL A 338 -15.92 -15.84 4.63
N ILE A 339 -15.14 -15.09 3.85
CA ILE A 339 -14.21 -15.61 2.84
C ILE A 339 -12.79 -15.33 3.35
N VAL A 340 -12.00 -16.36 3.58
CA VAL A 340 -10.56 -16.26 3.85
C VAL A 340 -9.82 -16.38 2.52
N ALA A 341 -9.36 -15.24 2.02
CA ALA A 341 -8.58 -15.12 0.80
C ALA A 341 -7.10 -15.40 1.12
N GLU A 342 -6.64 -16.61 0.83
CA GLU A 342 -5.32 -17.09 1.23
C GLU A 342 -4.27 -16.85 0.15
N GLY A 343 -3.19 -16.16 0.50
CA GLY A 343 -2.02 -16.01 -0.36
C GLY A 343 -0.90 -15.26 0.34
N GLU A 344 0.27 -15.88 0.49
CA GLU A 344 1.42 -15.29 1.18
C GLU A 344 1.87 -13.96 0.55
N CYS A 345 2.23 -12.99 1.41
CA CYS A 345 2.82 -11.73 0.98
C CYS A 345 4.00 -11.96 0.03
N GLN A 346 3.89 -11.41 -1.18
CA GLN A 346 4.88 -11.67 -2.23
C GLN A 346 6.26 -11.08 -1.90
N LEU A 347 6.34 -10.04 -1.05
CA LEU A 347 7.63 -9.50 -0.60
C LEU A 347 8.38 -10.53 0.25
N GLU A 348 7.72 -11.11 1.25
CA GLU A 348 8.32 -12.15 2.12
C GLU A 348 8.66 -13.42 1.33
N ARG A 349 7.74 -13.83 0.46
CA ARG A 349 7.99 -14.95 -0.45
C ARG A 349 9.21 -14.70 -1.34
N GLN A 350 9.39 -13.49 -1.87
CA GLN A 350 10.59 -13.15 -2.67
C GLN A 350 11.86 -13.03 -1.82
N ARG A 351 11.77 -12.59 -0.56
CA ARG A 351 12.91 -12.60 0.40
C ARG A 351 13.39 -14.03 0.66
N ARG A 352 12.50 -15.02 0.65
CA ARG A 352 12.86 -16.45 0.73
C ARG A 352 13.39 -17.01 -0.60
N ILE A 353 12.73 -16.71 -1.72
CA ILE A 353 13.07 -17.29 -3.04
C ILE A 353 14.40 -16.77 -3.59
N LYS A 354 14.68 -15.46 -3.47
CA LYS A 354 15.86 -14.84 -4.12
C LYS A 354 17.20 -15.41 -3.62
N PRO A 355 17.48 -15.48 -2.30
CA PRO A 355 18.71 -16.06 -1.79
C PRO A 355 18.84 -17.54 -2.14
N TRP A 356 17.73 -18.29 -2.04
CA TRP A 356 17.70 -19.71 -2.41
C TRP A 356 18.05 -19.95 -3.89
N LEU A 357 17.46 -19.19 -4.81
CA LEU A 357 17.81 -19.26 -6.23
C LEU A 357 19.27 -18.85 -6.49
N ALA A 358 19.80 -17.87 -5.76
CA ALA A 358 21.20 -17.47 -5.88
C ALA A 358 22.15 -18.60 -5.42
N GLN A 359 21.82 -19.27 -4.31
CA GLN A 359 22.57 -20.41 -3.78
C GLN A 359 22.57 -21.59 -4.77
N LEU A 360 21.42 -21.93 -5.36
CA LEU A 360 21.33 -22.96 -6.41
C LEU A 360 22.23 -22.64 -7.61
N LYS A 361 22.22 -21.40 -8.07
CA LYS A 361 23.08 -20.97 -9.20
C LYS A 361 24.56 -21.08 -8.86
N ALA A 362 24.96 -20.58 -7.69
CA ALA A 362 26.34 -20.59 -7.23
C ALA A 362 26.89 -22.01 -7.03
N SER A 363 26.04 -22.94 -6.59
CA SER A 363 26.38 -24.35 -6.42
C SER A 363 26.30 -25.18 -7.72
N GLY A 364 26.05 -24.55 -8.88
CA GLY A 364 25.91 -25.25 -10.15
C GLY A 364 24.65 -26.10 -10.26
N GLN A 365 23.71 -25.98 -9.31
CA GLN A 365 22.45 -26.71 -9.31
C GLN A 365 21.44 -26.06 -10.25
N ARG A 366 20.50 -26.87 -10.75
CA ARG A 366 19.43 -26.43 -11.66
C ARG A 366 18.54 -25.39 -10.98
N ALA A 367 18.52 -24.17 -11.50
CA ALA A 367 17.67 -23.10 -11.03
C ALA A 367 16.60 -22.76 -12.09
N LEU A 368 15.33 -22.85 -11.71
CA LEU A 368 14.20 -22.56 -12.59
C LEU A 368 13.56 -21.22 -12.19
N ARG A 369 13.45 -20.30 -13.14
CA ARG A 369 12.67 -19.07 -12.99
C ARG A 369 11.52 -19.09 -14.00
N VAL A 370 10.30 -18.89 -13.50
CA VAL A 370 9.12 -18.72 -14.36
C VAL A 370 8.93 -17.24 -14.64
N LYS A 371 8.64 -16.91 -15.91
CA LYS A 371 8.07 -15.62 -16.30
C LYS A 371 6.94 -15.85 -17.28
N TYR A 372 6.05 -14.86 -17.39
CA TYR A 372 5.02 -14.86 -18.41
C TYR A 372 5.41 -13.88 -19.51
N GLY A 373 4.91 -14.10 -20.71
CA GLY A 373 5.05 -13.20 -21.84
C GLY A 373 3.71 -13.04 -22.57
N VAL A 374 3.69 -12.10 -23.52
CA VAL A 374 2.56 -11.84 -24.40
C VAL A 374 3.06 -12.05 -25.83
N ASP A 375 2.37 -12.92 -26.56
CA ASP A 375 2.50 -13.09 -27.99
C ASP A 375 1.85 -11.89 -28.69
N GLU A 376 2.66 -11.12 -29.40
CA GLU A 376 2.25 -9.88 -30.07
C GLU A 376 1.38 -10.12 -31.31
N ASP A 377 1.52 -11.29 -31.94
CA ASP A 377 0.72 -11.64 -33.12
C ASP A 377 -0.72 -11.96 -32.72
N VAL A 378 -0.88 -12.61 -31.57
CA VAL A 378 -2.18 -12.98 -30.98
C VAL A 378 -2.81 -11.82 -30.20
N CYS A 379 -2.01 -10.89 -29.69
CA CYS A 379 -2.51 -9.74 -28.95
C CYS A 379 -3.43 -8.88 -29.84
N ASN A 380 -4.63 -8.61 -29.36
CA ASN A 380 -5.62 -7.77 -30.04
C ASN A 380 -5.48 -6.27 -29.72
N GLY A 381 -4.60 -5.90 -28.78
CA GLY A 381 -4.38 -4.50 -28.39
C GLY A 381 -5.49 -3.89 -27.51
N ASP A 382 -6.44 -4.67 -26.98
CA ASP A 382 -7.55 -4.10 -26.19
C ASP A 382 -7.14 -3.65 -24.77
N HIS A 383 -6.00 -4.15 -24.27
CA HIS A 383 -5.43 -3.93 -22.93
C HIS A 383 -6.35 -4.28 -21.75
N ALA A 384 -7.37 -5.12 -21.95
CA ALA A 384 -8.25 -5.59 -20.89
C ALA A 384 -7.47 -6.33 -19.79
N CYS A 385 -6.43 -7.06 -20.17
CA CYS A 385 -5.53 -7.76 -19.25
C CYS A 385 -4.82 -6.80 -18.28
N ILE A 386 -4.45 -5.59 -18.72
CA ILE A 386 -3.85 -4.55 -17.87
C ILE A 386 -4.89 -3.96 -16.93
N ARG A 387 -6.09 -3.62 -17.44
CA ARG A 387 -7.18 -3.03 -16.65
C ARG A 387 -7.76 -4.00 -15.61
N LEU A 388 -7.68 -5.30 -15.85
CA LEU A 388 -8.14 -6.32 -14.92
C LEU A 388 -7.06 -6.69 -13.91
N SER A 389 -5.79 -6.85 -14.33
CA SER A 389 -4.70 -7.30 -13.44
C SER A 389 -4.04 -6.17 -12.63
N GLY A 390 -3.89 -4.99 -13.23
CA GLY A 390 -3.10 -3.88 -12.71
C GLY A 390 -1.62 -4.18 -12.48
N CYS A 391 -1.09 -5.26 -13.04
CA CYS A 391 0.27 -5.73 -12.75
C CYS A 391 1.32 -4.72 -13.26
N PRO A 392 2.24 -4.22 -12.41
CA PRO A 392 3.23 -3.21 -12.83
C PRO A 392 4.21 -3.71 -13.89
N THR A 393 4.33 -5.03 -14.05
CA THR A 393 5.20 -5.62 -15.06
C THR A 393 4.48 -5.93 -16.37
N LEU A 394 3.16 -5.73 -16.44
CA LEU A 394 2.37 -5.86 -17.66
C LEU A 394 2.12 -4.45 -18.20
N THR A 395 2.86 -4.07 -19.23
CA THR A 395 2.88 -2.71 -19.79
C THR A 395 2.71 -2.76 -21.31
N LEU A 396 2.91 -1.64 -21.98
CA LEU A 396 2.78 -1.49 -23.43
C LEU A 396 4.16 -1.38 -24.08
N LYS A 397 4.26 -1.89 -25.30
CA LYS A 397 5.35 -1.60 -26.25
C LYS A 397 4.75 -1.33 -27.63
N ASP A 398 5.53 -0.73 -28.50
CA ASP A 398 5.14 -0.50 -29.89
C ASP A 398 4.82 -1.83 -30.57
N ASN A 399 3.83 -1.78 -31.47
CA ASN A 399 3.45 -2.93 -32.27
C ASN A 399 4.51 -3.15 -33.36
N PRO A 400 5.09 -4.35 -33.48
CA PRO A 400 6.01 -4.63 -34.58
C PRO A 400 5.30 -4.72 -35.93
N ASP A 401 3.99 -4.97 -35.94
CA ASP A 401 3.19 -4.93 -37.16
C ASP A 401 2.82 -3.47 -37.51
N PRO A 402 3.35 -2.92 -38.62
CA PRO A 402 3.06 -1.54 -39.03
C PRO A 402 1.59 -1.32 -39.42
N LEU A 403 0.80 -2.39 -39.63
CA LEU A 403 -0.62 -2.30 -39.94
C LEU A 403 -1.49 -2.17 -38.68
N LYS A 404 -0.94 -2.44 -37.50
CA LYS A 404 -1.64 -2.29 -36.22
C LYS A 404 -1.13 -1.02 -35.51
N VAL A 405 -1.98 0.00 -35.44
CA VAL A 405 -1.66 1.28 -34.79
C VAL A 405 -1.64 1.22 -33.27
N ASP A 406 -2.38 0.28 -32.67
CA ASP A 406 -2.46 0.16 -31.22
C ASP A 406 -1.26 -0.62 -30.66
N PRO A 407 -0.67 -0.16 -29.54
CA PRO A 407 0.45 -0.84 -28.90
C PRO A 407 0.02 -2.20 -28.36
N VAL A 408 0.97 -3.12 -28.25
CA VAL A 408 0.72 -4.46 -27.71
C VAL A 408 1.10 -4.54 -26.25
N ALA A 409 0.40 -5.39 -25.50
CA ALA A 409 0.79 -5.70 -24.14
C ALA A 409 2.14 -6.45 -24.12
N THR A 410 2.95 -6.22 -23.11
CA THR A 410 4.23 -6.88 -22.91
C THR A 410 4.54 -7.08 -21.43
N VAL A 411 5.28 -8.14 -21.12
CA VAL A 411 5.72 -8.44 -19.75
C VAL A 411 7.21 -8.19 -19.61
N ILE A 412 7.58 -7.25 -18.74
CA ILE A 412 8.98 -6.85 -18.50
C ILE A 412 9.69 -7.73 -17.45
N ASP A 413 11.01 -7.64 -17.38
CA ASP A 413 11.90 -8.53 -16.59
C ASP A 413 11.73 -8.46 -15.06
N GLY A 414 10.88 -7.56 -14.55
CA GLY A 414 10.44 -7.55 -13.16
C GLY A 414 9.44 -8.66 -12.79
N CYS A 415 8.92 -9.40 -13.77
CA CYS A 415 7.92 -10.44 -13.54
C CYS A 415 8.44 -11.54 -12.58
N VAL A 416 7.61 -11.84 -11.57
CA VAL A 416 7.87 -12.86 -10.54
C VAL A 416 7.21 -14.20 -10.85
N GLY A 417 6.56 -14.35 -12.01
CA GLY A 417 5.96 -15.60 -12.45
C GLY A 417 4.75 -16.05 -11.61
N CYS A 418 3.93 -15.11 -11.12
CA CYS A 418 2.82 -15.43 -10.21
C CYS A 418 1.60 -16.11 -10.87
N GLY A 419 1.46 -16.06 -12.20
CA GLY A 419 0.36 -16.72 -12.91
C GLY A 419 -0.92 -15.90 -13.07
N LEU A 420 -1.11 -14.82 -12.30
CA LEU A 420 -2.34 -14.01 -12.33
C LEU A 420 -2.79 -13.58 -13.74
N CYS A 421 -1.86 -13.18 -14.62
CA CYS A 421 -2.25 -12.78 -15.99
C CYS A 421 -2.92 -13.91 -16.78
N GLY A 422 -2.51 -15.16 -16.59
CA GLY A 422 -3.16 -16.32 -17.20
C GLY A 422 -4.49 -16.66 -16.52
N GLU A 423 -4.56 -16.59 -15.19
CA GLU A 423 -5.80 -16.80 -14.44
C GLU A 423 -6.88 -15.79 -14.83
N ASN A 424 -6.51 -14.52 -14.96
CA ASN A 424 -7.41 -13.48 -15.46
C ASN A 424 -7.82 -13.73 -16.92
N ALA A 425 -6.90 -14.20 -17.77
CA ALA A 425 -7.22 -14.49 -19.16
C ALA A 425 -8.28 -15.59 -19.28
N HIS A 426 -8.19 -16.65 -18.47
CA HIS A 426 -9.21 -17.69 -18.42
C HIS A 426 -10.51 -17.20 -17.79
N ALA A 427 -10.46 -16.57 -16.61
CA ALA A 427 -11.65 -16.17 -15.86
C ALA A 427 -12.49 -15.11 -16.60
N ALA A 428 -11.84 -14.17 -17.30
CA ALA A 428 -12.50 -13.10 -18.04
C ALA A 428 -12.60 -13.34 -19.55
N THR A 429 -12.24 -14.54 -20.04
CA THR A 429 -12.24 -14.88 -21.48
C THR A 429 -11.49 -13.84 -22.33
N LEU A 430 -10.28 -13.48 -21.91
CA LEU A 430 -9.45 -12.50 -22.62
C LEU A 430 -8.76 -13.15 -23.84
N CYS A 431 -8.11 -12.33 -24.69
CA CYS A 431 -7.32 -12.85 -25.80
C CYS A 431 -6.27 -13.88 -25.32
N PRO A 432 -6.05 -14.99 -26.05
CA PRO A 432 -5.18 -16.08 -25.63
C PRO A 432 -3.69 -15.80 -25.89
N SER A 433 -3.26 -14.54 -25.71
CA SER A 433 -1.91 -14.10 -26.05
C SER A 433 -0.86 -14.42 -24.97
N PHE A 434 -1.26 -14.88 -23.79
CA PHE A 434 -0.31 -15.15 -22.71
C PHE A 434 0.36 -16.51 -22.86
N TYR A 435 1.68 -16.53 -22.72
CA TYR A 435 2.45 -17.77 -22.64
C TYR A 435 3.32 -17.80 -21.38
N ARG A 436 3.59 -19.03 -20.90
CA ARG A 436 4.47 -19.29 -19.76
C ARG A 436 5.86 -19.65 -20.27
N ALA A 437 6.87 -18.90 -19.86
CA ALA A 437 8.26 -19.16 -20.17
C ALA A 437 9.02 -19.67 -18.94
N GLU A 438 9.73 -20.78 -19.12
CA GLU A 438 10.64 -21.35 -18.12
C GLU A 438 12.08 -21.01 -18.49
N ILE A 439 12.73 -20.19 -17.65
CA ILE A 439 14.14 -19.88 -17.78
C ILE A 439 14.90 -20.85 -16.88
N VAL A 440 15.58 -21.81 -17.50
CA VAL A 440 16.41 -22.80 -16.79
C VAL A 440 17.87 -22.36 -16.81
N GLN A 441 18.45 -22.22 -15.62
CA GLN A 441 19.90 -22.03 -15.43
C GLN A 441 20.49 -23.32 -14.86
N ASN A 442 21.72 -23.63 -15.27
CA ASN A 442 22.36 -24.94 -15.03
C ASN A 442 21.47 -26.13 -15.46
N PRO A 443 21.04 -26.18 -16.74
CA PRO A 443 20.17 -27.27 -17.22
C PRO A 443 20.90 -28.61 -17.18
N LYS A 444 20.14 -29.68 -16.91
CA LYS A 444 20.60 -31.07 -16.99
C LYS A 444 21.04 -31.40 -18.42
N LEU A 445 21.87 -32.44 -18.58
CA LEU A 445 22.34 -32.87 -19.91
C LEU A 445 21.18 -33.21 -20.86
N THR A 446 20.13 -33.86 -20.34
CA THR A 446 18.91 -34.18 -21.09
C THR A 446 18.19 -32.94 -21.57
N GLU A 447 18.06 -31.91 -20.72
CA GLU A 447 17.44 -30.63 -21.06
C GLU A 447 18.26 -29.87 -22.12
N ARG A 448 19.59 -29.93 -22.05
CA ARG A 448 20.48 -29.34 -23.08
C ARG A 448 20.32 -30.04 -24.42
N LEU A 449 20.26 -31.37 -24.42
CA LEU A 449 20.08 -32.16 -25.65
C LEU A 449 18.71 -31.85 -26.29
N PHE A 450 17.66 -31.87 -25.48
CA PHE A 450 16.30 -31.54 -25.93
C PHE A 450 16.22 -30.10 -26.44
N GLY A 451 16.81 -29.14 -25.74
CA GLY A 451 16.86 -27.74 -26.18
C GLY A 451 17.58 -27.55 -27.51
N ARG A 452 18.68 -28.29 -27.76
CA ARG A 452 19.38 -28.28 -29.06
C ARG A 452 18.51 -28.86 -30.18
N LEU A 453 17.83 -29.97 -29.92
CA LEU A 453 16.91 -30.57 -30.88
C LEU A 453 15.75 -29.61 -31.20
N GLN A 454 15.14 -29.03 -30.17
CA GLN A 454 14.04 -28.08 -30.33
C GLN A 454 14.48 -26.86 -31.15
N GLN A 455 15.65 -26.28 -30.85
CA GLN A 455 16.19 -25.16 -31.64
C GLN A 455 16.47 -25.54 -33.09
N ALA A 456 16.98 -26.74 -33.36
CA ALA A 456 17.20 -27.21 -34.72
C ALA A 456 15.88 -27.36 -35.50
N ILE A 457 14.86 -27.94 -34.88
CA ILE A 457 13.52 -28.08 -35.46
C ILE A 457 12.88 -26.70 -35.67
N THR A 458 12.93 -25.80 -34.68
CA THR A 458 12.37 -24.45 -34.80
C THR A 458 13.04 -23.67 -35.93
N ARG A 459 14.38 -23.73 -36.06
CA ARG A 459 15.09 -23.09 -37.17
C ARG A 459 14.72 -23.69 -38.54
N PHE A 460 14.44 -24.99 -38.59
CA PHE A 460 14.00 -25.65 -39.82
C PHE A 460 12.58 -25.26 -40.21
N LEU A 461 11.70 -25.05 -39.22
CA LEU A 461 10.29 -24.69 -39.43
C LEU A 461 10.02 -23.19 -39.53
N GLN A 462 10.96 -22.33 -39.13
CA GLN A 462 10.81 -20.88 -39.25
C GLN A 462 10.81 -20.49 -40.73
N PRO A 463 9.74 -19.83 -41.23
CA PRO A 463 9.78 -19.23 -42.56
C PRO A 463 10.89 -18.18 -42.63
N ALA A 464 11.58 -18.14 -43.76
CA ALA A 464 12.73 -17.26 -44.02
C ALA A 464 12.38 -15.77 -43.94
#